data_AF-A0A383V9K9-F1
#
_entry.id   AF-A0A383V9K9-F1
#
_cell.length_a   1.000
_cell.length_b   1.000
_cell.length_c   1.000
_cell.angle_alpha   90.00
_cell.angle_beta   90.00
_cell.angle_gamma   90.00
#
_symmetry.space_group_name_H-M   'P 1'
#
loop_
_entity.id
_entity.type
_entity.pdbx_description
1 polymer ?
#
loop_
_entity_poly.entity_id
_entity_poly.type
_entity_poly.pdbx_seq_one_letter_code
_entity_poly.pdbx_strand_id
1 'polypeptide(L)'
;MLDLRFRSVALGIAVGAGIGAGGAYAYLNRSPASVVQKAPAADLIPGGPKASDEASVFRVHSAFKFGIPQTDTLRFYEGFVASFDGRTRNPKWVLEHITKESLQGEGTRESSSFYEDQGLEPRLRNRLDDFKDSGYDRGHMAPAANHRASQKAMNDTFSLSNISPQVGPGFNRDYWARFEKFVKDAVK
;
A
#
# COMPACT_ATOMS: atom_id res chain seq x y z
N MET A 1 61.01 -23.77 13.90
CA MET A 1 60.27 -23.63 12.63
C MET A 1 58.79 -23.54 12.97
N LEU A 2 58.17 -22.35 12.91
CA LEU A 2 56.72 -22.22 13.07
C LEU A 2 56.03 -22.77 11.82
N ASP A 3 55.08 -23.68 12.04
CA ASP A 3 54.39 -24.48 11.03
C ASP A 3 53.65 -23.59 10.02
N LEU A 4 53.94 -23.77 8.73
CA LEU A 4 53.43 -22.99 7.60
C LEU A 4 51.89 -22.97 7.57
N ARG A 5 51.25 -23.99 8.15
CA ARG A 5 49.80 -24.18 8.18
C ARG A 5 49.05 -23.18 9.07
N PHE A 6 49.68 -22.68 10.14
CA PHE A 6 49.04 -21.69 11.03
C PHE A 6 48.95 -20.29 10.41
N ARG A 7 49.89 -19.93 9.54
CA ARG A 7 49.88 -18.64 8.84
C ARG A 7 48.75 -18.55 7.81
N SER A 8 48.42 -19.66 7.16
CA SER A 8 47.36 -19.74 6.14
C SER A 8 45.95 -19.57 6.74
N VAL A 9 45.71 -20.12 7.93
CA VAL A 9 44.41 -20.01 8.63
C VAL A 9 44.20 -18.61 9.19
N ALA A 10 45.24 -18.01 9.79
CA ALA A 10 45.18 -16.63 10.29
C ALA A 10 44.95 -15.61 9.16
N LEU A 11 45.58 -15.83 7.99
CA LEU A 11 45.37 -14.99 6.81
C LEU A 11 43.94 -15.14 6.25
N GLY A 12 43.39 -16.36 6.25
CA GLY A 12 42.01 -16.61 5.83
C GLY A 12 40.96 -15.94 6.71
N ILE A 13 41.14 -15.94 8.03
CA ILE A 13 40.23 -15.27 8.99
C ILE A 13 40.31 -13.75 8.83
N ALA A 14 41.51 -13.18 8.66
CA ALA A 14 41.67 -11.73 8.48
C ALA A 14 41.06 -11.23 7.15
N VAL A 15 41.21 -11.98 6.05
CA VAL A 15 40.60 -11.64 4.76
C VAL A 15 39.07 -11.76 4.82
N GLY A 16 38.54 -12.80 5.47
CA GLY A 16 37.10 -12.99 5.66
C GLY A 16 36.45 -11.87 6.46
N ALA A 17 37.08 -11.43 7.56
CA ALA A 17 36.61 -10.32 8.37
C ALA A 17 36.63 -8.98 7.60
N GLY A 18 37.67 -8.74 6.78
CA GLY A 18 37.78 -7.53 5.96
C GLY A 18 36.70 -7.42 4.88
N ILE A 19 36.43 -8.51 4.16
CA ILE A 19 35.38 -8.55 3.13
C ILE A 19 33.98 -8.43 3.76
N GLY A 20 33.75 -9.10 4.89
CA GLY A 20 32.48 -9.02 5.62
C GLY A 20 32.16 -7.61 6.13
N ALA A 21 33.15 -6.95 6.75
CA ALA A 21 33.00 -5.58 7.24
C ALA A 21 32.82 -4.57 6.10
N GLY A 22 33.58 -4.72 5.00
CA GLY A 22 33.45 -3.87 3.81
C GLY A 22 32.10 -4.02 3.11
N GLY A 23 31.59 -5.25 2.99
CA GLY A 23 30.26 -5.52 2.43
C GLY A 23 29.13 -4.95 3.26
N ALA A 24 29.20 -5.10 4.60
CA ALA A 24 28.21 -4.52 5.51
C ALA A 24 28.24 -2.98 5.48
N TYR A 25 29.43 -2.37 5.44
CA TYR A 25 29.57 -0.92 5.32
C TYR A 25 29.00 -0.39 4.00
N ALA A 26 29.27 -1.06 2.87
CA ALA A 26 28.72 -0.69 1.57
C ALA A 26 27.19 -0.85 1.50
N TYR A 27 26.64 -1.88 2.17
CA TYR A 27 25.20 -2.10 2.25
C TYR A 27 24.50 -1.03 3.10
N LEU A 28 25.08 -0.68 4.25
CA LEU A 28 24.53 0.34 5.15
C LEU A 28 24.65 1.77 4.59
N ASN A 29 25.69 2.05 3.80
CA ASN A 29 25.87 3.36 3.15
C ASN A 29 25.20 3.48 1.78
N ARG A 30 24.50 2.44 1.31
CA ARG A 30 23.72 2.55 0.07
C ARG A 30 22.46 3.35 0.37
N SER A 31 22.48 4.65 0.06
CA SER A 31 21.26 5.45 0.03
C SER A 31 20.25 4.76 -0.88
N PRO A 32 19.03 4.44 -0.42
CA PRO A 32 18.00 3.98 -1.34
C PRO A 32 17.80 5.08 -2.36
N ALA A 33 17.84 4.73 -3.65
CA ALA A 33 17.39 5.63 -4.69
C ALA A 33 15.92 5.96 -4.37
N SER A 34 15.69 7.13 -3.81
CA SER A 34 14.38 7.68 -3.56
C SER A 34 13.76 7.98 -4.91
N VAL A 35 13.09 6.98 -5.48
CA VAL A 35 12.09 7.21 -6.52
C VAL A 35 10.86 7.78 -5.83
N VAL A 36 10.96 9.04 -5.41
CA VAL A 36 9.79 9.87 -5.16
C VAL A 36 9.25 10.17 -6.55
N GLN A 37 8.28 9.38 -7.00
CA GLN A 37 7.42 9.85 -8.08
C GLN A 37 6.67 11.06 -7.54
N LYS A 38 7.08 12.24 -8.02
CA LYS A 38 6.38 13.49 -7.79
C LYS A 38 4.99 13.35 -8.41
N ALA A 39 3.96 13.20 -7.58
CA ALA A 39 2.58 13.31 -8.05
C ALA A 39 2.36 14.74 -8.59
N PRO A 40 1.76 14.93 -9.77
CA PRO A 40 1.46 16.26 -10.29
C PRO A 40 0.14 16.71 -9.66
N ALA A 41 0.20 17.33 -8.48
CA ALA A 41 -0.98 17.91 -7.82
C ALA A 41 -1.00 19.44 -7.84
N ALA A 42 -0.11 20.10 -8.60
CA ALA A 42 0.05 21.55 -8.54
C ALA A 42 -0.62 22.35 -9.67
N ASP A 43 -1.05 21.72 -10.78
CA ASP A 43 -1.44 22.47 -11.99
C ASP A 43 -2.95 22.66 -12.19
N LEU A 44 -3.80 22.43 -11.19
CA LEU A 44 -5.26 22.55 -11.34
C LEU A 44 -5.90 23.80 -10.70
N ILE A 45 -5.12 24.79 -10.26
CA ILE A 45 -5.68 26.06 -9.74
C ILE A 45 -5.23 27.24 -10.62
N PRO A 46 -6.08 27.74 -11.52
CA PRO A 46 -5.81 29.00 -12.22
C PRO A 46 -5.92 30.17 -11.22
N GLY A 47 -4.79 30.82 -10.91
CA GLY A 47 -4.76 32.02 -10.06
C GLY A 47 -3.76 32.02 -8.89
N GLY A 48 -2.85 31.04 -8.80
CA GLY A 48 -1.80 31.01 -7.77
C GLY A 48 -0.82 32.19 -7.86
N PRO A 49 -0.30 32.71 -6.72
CA PRO A 49 0.56 33.88 -6.70
C PRO A 49 1.84 33.64 -7.51
N LYS A 50 2.23 34.66 -8.30
CA LYS A 50 3.47 34.64 -9.08
C LYS A 50 4.68 34.63 -8.14
N ALA A 51 5.59 33.71 -8.43
CA ALA A 51 6.84 33.52 -7.71
C ALA A 51 7.70 34.80 -7.67
N SER A 52 7.75 35.42 -6.50
CA SER A 52 8.86 36.28 -6.08
C SER A 52 9.11 36.02 -4.60
N ASP A 53 10.31 35.50 -4.30
CA ASP A 53 10.94 35.37 -2.98
C ASP A 53 10.43 34.28 -2.00
N GLU A 54 9.89 33.16 -2.50
CA GLU A 54 9.51 31.96 -1.72
C GLU A 54 10.69 31.05 -1.32
N ALA A 55 11.94 31.50 -1.42
CA ALA A 55 13.13 30.69 -1.10
C ALA A 55 13.36 30.48 0.41
N SER A 56 12.36 30.74 1.28
CA SER A 56 12.56 30.81 2.74
C SER A 56 11.57 30.04 3.63
N VAL A 57 10.56 29.33 3.10
CA VAL A 57 9.48 28.77 3.96
C VAL A 57 9.76 27.36 4.52
N PHE A 58 10.76 26.62 4.01
CA PHE A 58 11.14 25.34 4.62
C PHE A 58 12.62 25.30 4.99
N ARG A 59 12.96 25.84 6.16
CA ARG A 59 14.12 25.31 6.90
C ARG A 59 13.79 23.86 7.24
N VAL A 60 14.32 22.92 6.47
CA VAL A 60 14.24 21.48 6.80
C VAL A 60 14.92 21.30 8.15
N HIS A 61 14.12 21.16 9.21
CA HIS A 61 14.62 20.97 10.57
C HIS A 61 15.52 19.72 10.59
N SER A 62 16.67 19.77 11.27
CA SER A 62 17.65 18.66 11.28
C SER A 62 17.05 17.33 11.79
N ALA A 63 15.98 17.40 12.60
CA ALA A 63 15.20 16.24 13.03
C ALA A 63 14.62 15.41 11.86
N PHE A 64 14.39 16.00 10.68
CA PHE A 64 13.92 15.29 9.50
C PHE A 64 15.01 14.48 8.79
N LYS A 65 16.25 14.44 9.31
CA LYS A 65 17.37 13.67 8.75
C LYS A 65 17.03 12.20 8.47
N PHE A 66 16.16 11.60 9.28
CA PHE A 66 15.75 10.21 9.17
C PHE A 66 14.32 10.03 8.63
N GLY A 67 13.78 11.09 8.02
CA GLY A 67 12.41 11.14 7.53
C GLY A 67 11.42 11.67 8.57
N ILE A 68 10.18 11.80 8.12
CA ILE A 68 9.03 12.18 8.93
C ILE A 68 8.21 10.91 9.18
N PRO A 69 7.69 10.68 10.40
CA PRO A 69 6.72 9.61 10.62
C PRO A 69 5.59 9.71 9.58
N GLN A 70 5.41 8.65 8.80
CA GLN A 70 4.30 8.61 7.84
C GLN A 70 3.00 8.46 8.62
N THR A 71 2.06 9.36 8.39
CA THR A 71 0.74 9.33 9.02
C THR A 71 -0.24 8.46 8.25
N ASP A 72 -0.07 8.37 6.92
CA ASP A 72 -0.97 7.68 6.01
C ASP A 72 -0.21 6.80 5.02
N THR A 73 -0.73 5.60 4.79
CA THR A 73 -0.23 4.67 3.77
C THR A 73 -1.22 4.62 2.62
N LEU A 74 -1.03 5.48 1.63
CA LEU A 74 -1.89 5.52 0.44
C LEU A 74 -1.63 4.33 -0.48
N ARG A 75 -2.71 3.69 -0.93
CA ARG A 75 -2.72 2.59 -1.89
C ARG A 75 -3.55 3.02 -3.11
N PHE A 76 -2.93 2.97 -4.27
CA PHE A 76 -3.55 3.36 -5.53
C PHE A 76 -3.86 2.11 -6.34
N TYR A 77 -5.13 1.93 -6.67
CA TYR A 77 -5.63 0.88 -7.54
C TYR A 77 -6.30 1.50 -8.76
N GLU A 78 -6.69 0.69 -9.73
CA GLU A 78 -7.32 1.21 -10.95
C GLU A 78 -8.70 1.81 -10.72
N GLY A 79 -9.49 1.19 -9.82
CA GLY A 79 -10.87 1.62 -9.54
C GLY A 79 -11.03 2.53 -8.32
N PHE A 80 -10.05 2.57 -7.41
CA PHE A 80 -10.18 3.25 -6.12
C PHE A 80 -8.82 3.63 -5.52
N VAL A 81 -8.85 4.51 -4.53
CA VAL A 81 -7.72 4.86 -3.68
C VAL A 81 -8.08 4.57 -2.23
N ALA A 82 -7.15 4.02 -1.46
CA ALA A 82 -7.33 3.76 -0.04
C ALA A 82 -6.23 4.42 0.79
N SER A 83 -6.56 4.94 1.97
CA SER A 83 -5.57 5.16 3.03
C SER A 83 -5.66 4.00 4.00
N PHE A 84 -4.55 3.28 4.19
CA PHE A 84 -4.49 2.09 5.01
C PHE A 84 -3.88 2.39 6.39
N ASP A 85 -4.49 1.87 7.46
CA ASP A 85 -3.94 1.91 8.81
C ASP A 85 -3.31 0.55 9.15
N GLY A 86 -1.97 0.49 9.11
CA GLY A 86 -1.22 -0.72 9.45
C GLY A 86 -1.35 -1.17 10.91
N ARG A 87 -1.78 -0.29 11.83
CA ARG A 87 -1.99 -0.63 13.24
C ARG A 87 -3.26 -1.45 13.43
N THR A 88 -4.32 -1.10 12.73
CA THR A 88 -5.60 -1.82 12.75
C THR A 88 -5.69 -2.87 11.64
N ARG A 89 -4.79 -2.83 10.65
CA ARG A 89 -4.81 -3.64 9.41
C ARG A 89 -6.09 -3.45 8.60
N ASN A 90 -6.62 -2.23 8.63
CA ASN A 90 -7.86 -1.85 7.95
C ASN A 90 -7.67 -0.57 7.13
N PRO A 91 -8.44 -0.38 6.05
CA PRO A 91 -8.54 0.93 5.43
C PRO A 91 -9.13 1.95 6.42
N LYS A 92 -8.48 3.11 6.57
CA LYS A 92 -9.06 4.30 7.23
C LYS A 92 -10.22 4.86 6.41
N TRP A 93 -10.02 4.91 5.10
CA TRP A 93 -11.02 5.31 4.12
C TRP A 93 -10.68 4.67 2.77
N VAL A 94 -11.71 4.52 1.96
CA VAL A 94 -11.62 4.15 0.55
C VAL A 94 -12.43 5.15 -0.26
N LEU A 95 -11.85 5.61 -1.36
CA LEU A 95 -12.46 6.55 -2.29
C LEU A 95 -12.55 5.91 -3.67
N GLU A 96 -13.76 5.83 -4.19
CA GLU A 96 -14.05 5.37 -5.55
C GLU A 96 -14.87 6.42 -6.31
N HIS A 97 -14.77 6.40 -7.64
CA HIS A 97 -15.61 7.20 -8.53
C HIS A 97 -16.45 6.25 -9.38
N ILE A 98 -17.76 6.33 -9.22
CA ILE A 98 -18.72 5.43 -9.87
C ILE A 98 -19.35 6.18 -11.04
N THR A 99 -19.29 5.60 -12.24
CA THR A 99 -19.92 6.15 -13.45
C THR A 99 -20.78 5.09 -14.13
N LYS A 100 -21.65 5.49 -15.07
CA LYS A 100 -22.46 4.52 -15.83
C LYS A 100 -21.59 3.50 -16.56
N GLU A 101 -20.45 3.95 -17.05
CA GLU A 101 -19.46 3.14 -17.76
C GLU A 101 -18.77 2.16 -16.81
N SER A 102 -18.39 2.59 -15.59
CA SER A 102 -17.72 1.71 -14.62
C SER A 102 -18.59 0.52 -14.20
N LEU A 103 -19.92 0.69 -14.22
CA LEU A 103 -20.92 -0.32 -13.89
C LEU A 103 -21.22 -1.31 -15.03
N GLN A 104 -20.77 -1.00 -16.25
CA GLN A 104 -20.95 -1.83 -17.44
C GLN A 104 -19.70 -2.66 -17.71
N GLY A 105 -19.83 -3.73 -18.49
CA GLY A 105 -18.70 -4.57 -18.89
C GLY A 105 -18.75 -6.01 -18.36
N GLU A 106 -17.72 -6.76 -18.76
CA GLU A 106 -17.62 -8.22 -18.61
C GLU A 106 -16.79 -8.64 -17.40
N GLY A 107 -16.39 -7.71 -16.53
CA GLY A 107 -15.75 -8.05 -15.27
C GLY A 107 -16.62 -9.00 -14.45
N THR A 108 -16.05 -10.14 -14.03
CA THR A 108 -16.73 -11.19 -13.27
C THR A 108 -16.04 -11.39 -11.93
N ARG A 109 -16.86 -11.50 -10.89
CA ARG A 109 -16.40 -11.65 -9.50
C ARG A 109 -15.77 -13.03 -9.30
N GLU A 110 -16.25 -14.01 -10.04
CA GLU A 110 -15.83 -15.41 -10.04
C GLU A 110 -14.37 -15.57 -10.51
N SER A 111 -13.88 -14.63 -11.33
CA SER A 111 -12.47 -14.57 -11.76
C SER A 111 -11.57 -13.79 -10.79
N SER A 112 -12.09 -13.33 -9.66
CA SER A 112 -11.33 -12.59 -8.64
C SER A 112 -11.11 -13.43 -7.39
N SER A 113 -9.99 -13.21 -6.70
CA SER A 113 -9.65 -13.90 -5.45
C SER A 113 -9.00 -12.93 -4.49
N PHE A 114 -9.34 -13.06 -3.19
CA PHE A 114 -8.74 -12.25 -2.15
C PHE A 114 -7.23 -12.45 -2.08
N TYR A 115 -6.47 -11.37 -1.93
CA TYR A 115 -5.03 -11.41 -1.85
C TYR A 115 -4.45 -10.38 -0.90
N GLU A 116 -3.32 -10.74 -0.29
CA GLU A 116 -2.56 -9.87 0.59
C GLU A 116 -1.74 -8.85 -0.23
N ASP A 117 -1.83 -7.57 0.13
CA ASP A 117 -1.14 -6.51 -0.58
C ASP A 117 0.38 -6.53 -0.34
N GLN A 118 1.12 -7.02 -1.33
CA GLN A 118 2.57 -7.19 -1.24
C GLN A 118 3.35 -5.87 -1.12
N GLY A 119 2.73 -4.72 -1.41
CA GLY A 119 3.36 -3.41 -1.24
C GLY A 119 3.32 -2.88 0.19
N LEU A 120 2.64 -3.56 1.12
CA LEU A 120 2.68 -3.26 2.54
C LEU A 120 3.75 -4.09 3.26
N GLU A 121 4.39 -3.49 4.27
CA GLU A 121 5.30 -4.19 5.17
C GLU A 121 4.60 -5.42 5.80
N PRO A 122 5.18 -6.64 5.76
CA PRO A 122 4.51 -7.87 6.20
C PRO A 122 3.97 -7.88 7.62
N ARG A 123 4.48 -7.02 8.51
CA ARG A 123 4.02 -6.87 9.90
C ARG A 123 2.77 -6.00 10.04
N LEU A 124 2.58 -5.08 9.10
CA LEU A 124 1.48 -4.11 9.07
C LEU A 124 0.35 -4.53 8.13
N ARG A 125 0.58 -5.56 7.32
CA ARG A 125 -0.36 -6.07 6.32
C ARG A 125 -1.47 -6.91 6.96
N ASN A 126 -2.67 -6.80 6.42
CA ASN A 126 -3.78 -7.71 6.69
C ASN A 126 -3.56 -9.07 6.00
N ARG A 127 -3.88 -10.18 6.66
CA ARG A 127 -3.62 -11.53 6.16
C ARG A 127 -4.90 -12.31 5.90
N LEU A 128 -4.86 -13.24 4.95
CA LEU A 128 -6.01 -14.11 4.68
C LEU A 128 -6.36 -14.98 5.90
N ASP A 129 -5.33 -15.43 6.61
CA ASP A 129 -5.48 -16.23 7.82
C ASP A 129 -6.17 -15.47 8.96
N ASP A 130 -6.07 -14.13 9.01
CA ASP A 130 -6.72 -13.32 10.04
C ASP A 130 -8.26 -13.39 9.95
N PHE A 131 -8.82 -13.75 8.79
CA PHE A 131 -10.26 -13.91 8.58
C PHE A 131 -10.74 -15.35 8.75
N LYS A 132 -9.86 -16.33 8.61
CA LYS A 132 -10.22 -17.75 8.67
C LYS A 132 -10.72 -18.08 10.07
N ASP A 133 -11.91 -18.69 10.14
CA ASP A 133 -12.56 -19.10 11.40
C ASP A 133 -12.77 -17.95 12.41
N SER A 134 -12.69 -16.69 11.96
CA SER A 134 -12.84 -15.49 12.81
C SER A 134 -14.28 -15.17 13.19
N GLY A 135 -15.26 -15.73 12.46
CA GLY A 135 -16.67 -15.33 12.54
C GLY A 135 -17.03 -14.07 11.74
N TYR A 136 -16.06 -13.42 11.09
CA TYR A 136 -16.27 -12.22 10.27
C TYR A 136 -16.09 -12.51 8.78
N ASP A 137 -16.85 -11.78 7.96
CA ASP A 137 -16.66 -11.74 6.52
C ASP A 137 -15.51 -10.81 6.13
N ARG A 138 -14.94 -11.08 4.96
CA ARG A 138 -14.09 -10.14 4.21
C ARG A 138 -15.00 -9.12 3.51
N GLY A 139 -15.42 -8.09 4.25
CA GLY A 139 -16.28 -7.03 3.74
C GLY A 139 -15.49 -6.02 2.91
N HIS A 140 -15.98 -5.73 1.69
CA HIS A 140 -15.35 -4.75 0.81
C HIS A 140 -15.73 -3.33 1.24
N MET A 141 -14.80 -2.39 1.08
CA MET A 141 -15.12 -0.96 1.19
C MET A 141 -15.49 -0.37 -0.18
N ALA A 142 -14.64 -0.57 -1.20
CA ALA A 142 -15.01 -0.41 -2.61
C ALA A 142 -15.59 -1.74 -3.15
N PRO A 143 -16.89 -1.83 -3.49
CA PRO A 143 -17.53 -3.06 -3.91
C PRO A 143 -17.11 -3.49 -5.31
N ALA A 144 -16.79 -4.77 -5.51
CA ALA A 144 -16.41 -5.33 -6.82
C ALA A 144 -17.40 -4.98 -7.94
N ALA A 145 -18.70 -4.95 -7.64
CA ALA A 145 -19.77 -4.68 -8.61
C ALA A 145 -19.74 -3.25 -9.19
N ASN A 146 -18.98 -2.32 -8.61
CA ASN A 146 -18.83 -0.95 -9.12
C ASN A 146 -17.75 -0.83 -10.21
N HIS A 147 -16.94 -1.87 -10.40
CA HIS A 147 -15.76 -1.88 -11.27
C HIS A 147 -15.88 -2.95 -12.38
N ARG A 148 -17.07 -3.12 -12.96
CA ARG A 148 -17.33 -4.14 -14.00
C ARG A 148 -16.66 -3.83 -15.34
N ALA A 149 -16.29 -2.58 -15.58
CA ALA A 149 -15.66 -2.15 -16.83
C ALA A 149 -14.26 -2.73 -17.04
N SER A 150 -13.59 -3.13 -15.96
CA SER A 150 -12.23 -3.68 -16.01
C SER A 150 -12.10 -4.83 -15.02
N GLN A 151 -11.77 -6.02 -15.54
CA GLN A 151 -11.47 -7.18 -14.69
C GLN A 151 -10.31 -6.89 -13.73
N LYS A 152 -9.35 -6.06 -14.15
CA LYS A 152 -8.24 -5.66 -13.28
C LYS A 152 -8.73 -4.76 -12.14
N ALA A 153 -9.55 -3.74 -12.42
CA ALA A 153 -10.13 -2.89 -11.38
C ALA A 153 -11.00 -3.70 -10.41
N MET A 154 -11.75 -4.69 -10.92
CA MET A 154 -12.49 -5.62 -10.08
C MET A 154 -11.56 -6.48 -9.21
N ASN A 155 -10.53 -7.08 -9.80
CA ASN A 155 -9.54 -7.86 -9.05
C ASN A 155 -8.88 -7.02 -7.94
N ASP A 156 -8.55 -5.76 -8.23
CA ASP A 156 -7.96 -4.84 -7.26
C ASP A 156 -8.84 -4.67 -6.00
N THR A 157 -10.19 -4.75 -6.12
CA THR A 157 -11.09 -4.68 -4.96
C THR A 157 -10.96 -5.83 -3.98
N PHE A 158 -10.38 -6.95 -4.40
CA PHE A 158 -10.12 -8.12 -3.57
C PHE A 158 -8.80 -8.02 -2.78
N SER A 159 -8.05 -6.94 -2.95
CA SER A 159 -6.89 -6.66 -2.10
C SER A 159 -7.33 -6.48 -0.64
N LEU A 160 -6.66 -7.13 0.31
CA LEU A 160 -7.00 -6.96 1.74
C LEU A 160 -6.79 -5.53 2.27
N SER A 161 -6.15 -4.64 1.51
CA SER A 161 -6.10 -3.19 1.78
C SER A 161 -7.47 -2.51 1.62
N ASN A 162 -8.42 -3.14 0.92
CA ASN A 162 -9.81 -2.69 0.73
C ASN A 162 -10.80 -3.43 1.65
N ILE A 163 -10.31 -4.31 2.55
CA ILE A 163 -11.15 -5.23 3.30
C ILE A 163 -11.13 -4.89 4.79
N SER A 164 -12.32 -4.94 5.40
CA SER A 164 -12.50 -4.92 6.86
C SER A 164 -13.28 -6.15 7.33
N PRO A 165 -13.03 -6.63 8.57
CA PRO A 165 -13.85 -7.68 9.18
C PRO A 165 -15.25 -7.11 9.40
N GLN A 166 -16.24 -7.70 8.76
CA GLN A 166 -17.63 -7.27 8.86
C GLN A 166 -18.50 -8.41 9.39
N VAL A 167 -19.51 -8.08 10.20
CA VAL A 167 -20.54 -9.05 10.59
C VAL A 167 -21.23 -9.53 9.30
N GLY A 168 -21.31 -10.85 9.10
CA GLY A 168 -21.86 -11.42 7.88
C GLY A 168 -23.38 -11.26 7.79
N PRO A 169 -24.17 -12.12 8.45
CA PRO A 169 -25.62 -12.00 8.51
C PRO A 169 -26.07 -10.72 9.22
N GLY A 170 -27.08 -10.04 8.66
CA GLY A 170 -27.63 -8.80 9.20
C GLY A 170 -26.87 -7.53 8.82
N PHE A 171 -25.62 -7.63 8.37
CA PHE A 171 -24.80 -6.47 8.01
C PHE A 171 -24.18 -6.58 6.60
N ASN A 172 -22.99 -7.18 6.43
CA ASN A 172 -22.26 -7.23 5.14
C ASN A 172 -23.13 -7.80 4.03
N ARG A 173 -23.80 -8.92 4.31
CA ARG A 173 -24.63 -9.66 3.33
C ARG A 173 -26.03 -9.06 3.15
N ASP A 174 -26.39 -8.07 3.97
CA ASP A 174 -27.75 -7.55 4.09
C ASP A 174 -27.79 -6.02 3.96
N TYR A 175 -27.77 -5.29 5.09
CA TYR A 175 -27.96 -3.83 5.08
C TYR A 175 -26.85 -3.11 4.33
N TRP A 176 -25.61 -3.57 4.46
CA TRP A 176 -24.48 -3.01 3.74
C TRP A 176 -24.63 -3.24 2.24
N ALA A 177 -24.91 -4.47 1.79
CA ALA A 177 -25.19 -4.78 0.39
C ALA A 177 -26.38 -3.99 -0.19
N ARG A 178 -27.43 -3.72 0.61
CA ARG A 178 -28.55 -2.85 0.21
C ARG A 178 -28.12 -1.40 0.03
N PHE A 179 -27.28 -0.89 0.93
CA PHE A 179 -26.70 0.45 0.82
C PHE A 179 -25.81 0.59 -0.41
N GLU A 180 -24.91 -0.36 -0.65
CA GLU A 180 -24.08 -0.40 -1.87
C GLU A 180 -24.95 -0.42 -3.14
N LYS A 181 -26.03 -1.22 -3.14
CA LYS A 181 -26.98 -1.25 -4.25
C LYS A 181 -27.69 0.09 -4.46
N PHE A 182 -28.11 0.76 -3.39
CA PHE A 182 -28.74 2.08 -3.47
C PHE A 182 -27.80 3.12 -4.10
N VAL A 183 -26.55 3.20 -3.64
CA VAL A 183 -25.54 4.12 -4.21
C VAL A 183 -25.29 3.82 -5.69
N LYS A 184 -25.13 2.54 -6.04
CA LYS A 184 -24.94 2.10 -7.43
C LYS A 184 -26.12 2.45 -8.33
N ASP A 185 -27.36 2.29 -7.84
CA ASP A 185 -28.55 2.59 -8.63
C ASP A 185 -28.76 4.09 -8.85
N ALA A 186 -28.25 4.96 -7.97
CA ALA A 186 -28.31 6.41 -8.14
C ALA A 186 -27.47 6.93 -9.33
N VAL A 187 -26.54 6.11 -9.84
CA VAL A 187 -25.68 6.45 -10.99
C VAL A 187 -26.29 5.98 -12.32
N LYS A 188 -27.21 5.01 -12.31
CA LYS A 188 -27.84 4.45 -13.52
C LYS A 188 -28.77 5.45 -14.21
#